data_AF-A0A5C8JJ90-F1
#
_entry.id   AF-A0A5C8JJ90-F1
#
_cell.length_a   1.000
_cell.length_b   1.000
_cell.length_c   1.000
_cell.angle_alpha   90.00
_cell.angle_beta   90.00
_cell.angle_gamma   90.00
#
_symmetry.space_group_name_H-M   'P 1'
#
loop_
_entity.id
_entity.type
_entity.pdbx_description
1 polymer ?
#
loop_
_entity_poly.entity_id
_entity_poly.type
_entity_poly.pdbx_seq_one_letter_code
_entity_poly.pdbx_strand_id
1 'polypeptide(L)'
;MKTLEEIETLLNEKNEAHQEKVQDLADKVTKAENKLEQAKADMLKAEDNADLESYKKAKDLIWSAKAEKEMYTKLHKKAENKKVFSEEDYNALTKNILSNAEEINDAQIKEMIEPVRALKEIAKVNIQMQQNAQALLEQLQSMNKANPLTITPTGGKHYSALPYIRIDNSARGYYDTTIGNGELSKIAGTYEDTTPRLAKL
;
A
#
# COMPACT_ATOMS: atom_id res chain seq x y z
N MET A 1 -21.08 -12.44 3.07
CA MET A 1 -20.16 -11.34 2.73
C MET A 1 -19.46 -11.74 1.45
N LYS A 2 -19.29 -10.85 0.47
CA LYS A 2 -18.47 -11.17 -0.72
C LYS A 2 -16.98 -11.17 -0.33
N THR A 3 -16.16 -12.02 -0.94
CA THR A 3 -14.71 -12.01 -0.75
C THR A 3 -14.05 -10.83 -1.48
N LEU A 4 -12.78 -10.54 -1.19
CA LEU A 4 -12.04 -9.49 -1.92
C LEU A 4 -11.94 -9.80 -3.42
N GLU A 5 -11.70 -11.05 -3.80
CA GLU A 5 -11.59 -11.48 -5.21
C GLU A 5 -12.93 -11.35 -5.95
N GLU A 6 -14.04 -11.72 -5.30
CA GLU A 6 -15.39 -11.53 -5.86
C GLU A 6 -15.75 -10.05 -6.02
N ILE A 7 -15.31 -9.20 -5.08
CA ILE A 7 -15.51 -7.74 -5.15
C ILE A 7 -14.67 -7.15 -6.28
N GLU A 8 -13.40 -7.56 -6.41
CA GLU A 8 -12.52 -7.11 -7.49
C GLU A 8 -13.10 -7.43 -8.87
N THR A 9 -13.57 -8.67 -9.06
CA THR A 9 -14.20 -9.09 -10.33
C THR A 9 -15.43 -8.23 -10.63
N LEU A 10 -16.31 -8.03 -9.64
CA LEU A 10 -17.50 -7.19 -9.80
C LEU A 10 -17.15 -5.73 -10.18
N LEU A 11 -16.15 -5.16 -9.51
CA LEU A 11 -15.71 -3.78 -9.77
C LEU A 11 -15.17 -3.64 -11.19
N ASN A 12 -14.35 -4.60 -11.63
CA ASN A 12 -13.79 -4.63 -12.98
C ASN A 12 -14.90 -4.75 -14.04
N GLU A 13 -15.79 -5.73 -13.92
CA GLU A 13 -16.92 -5.91 -14.84
C GLU A 13 -17.80 -4.65 -14.96
N LYS A 14 -18.11 -4.02 -13.82
CA LYS A 14 -18.95 -2.81 -13.78
C LYS A 14 -18.23 -1.60 -14.37
N ASN A 15 -16.93 -1.49 -14.15
CA ASN A 15 -16.12 -0.41 -14.71
C ASN A 15 -15.96 -0.57 -16.22
N GLU A 16 -15.64 -1.77 -16.70
CA GLU A 16 -15.53 -2.07 -18.14
C GLU A 16 -16.84 -1.76 -18.87
N ALA A 17 -17.97 -2.29 -18.39
CA ALA A 17 -19.27 -2.03 -19.00
C ALA A 17 -19.65 -0.54 -19.00
N HIS A 18 -19.22 0.23 -17.99
CA HIS A 18 -19.43 1.68 -17.95
C HIS A 18 -18.56 2.40 -18.98
N GLN A 19 -17.27 2.06 -19.06
CA GLN A 19 -16.33 2.64 -20.01
C GLN A 19 -16.72 2.34 -21.46
N GLU A 20 -17.12 1.10 -21.77
CA GLU A 20 -17.62 0.73 -23.10
C GLU A 20 -18.81 1.59 -23.53
N LYS A 21 -19.76 1.82 -22.62
CA LYS A 21 -20.93 2.66 -22.90
C LYS A 21 -20.57 4.12 -23.13
N VAL A 22 -19.64 4.66 -22.34
CA VAL A 22 -19.15 6.03 -22.53
C VAL A 22 -18.46 6.14 -23.88
N GLN A 23 -17.60 5.18 -24.23
CA GLN A 23 -16.88 5.16 -25.50
C GLN A 23 -17.82 5.04 -26.71
N ASP A 24 -18.80 4.14 -26.69
CA ASP A 24 -19.80 4.02 -27.77
C ASP A 24 -20.54 5.33 -28.03
N LEU A 25 -20.88 6.07 -26.96
CA LEU A 25 -21.53 7.36 -27.08
C LEU A 25 -20.57 8.43 -27.62
N ALA A 26 -19.30 8.43 -27.21
CA ALA A 26 -18.26 9.33 -27.74
C ALA A 26 -18.05 9.10 -29.25
N ASP A 27 -18.01 7.84 -29.67
CA ASP A 27 -17.88 7.45 -31.07
C ASP A 27 -19.09 7.90 -31.89
N LYS A 28 -20.30 7.80 -31.31
CA LYS A 28 -21.53 8.29 -31.96
C LYS A 28 -21.56 9.82 -32.09
N VAL A 29 -21.06 10.55 -31.10
CA VAL A 29 -20.86 12.01 -31.21
C VAL A 29 -19.91 12.33 -32.37
N THR A 30 -18.75 11.68 -32.41
CA THR A 30 -17.74 11.88 -33.46
C THR A 30 -18.29 11.56 -34.85
N LYS A 31 -19.03 10.46 -34.99
CA LYS A 31 -19.68 10.09 -36.25
C LYS A 31 -20.70 11.14 -36.70
N ALA A 32 -21.51 11.68 -35.78
CA ALA A 32 -22.46 12.75 -36.09
C ALA A 32 -21.76 14.06 -36.48
N GLU A 33 -20.63 14.39 -35.84
CA GLU A 33 -19.78 15.52 -36.23
C GLU A 33 -19.22 15.37 -37.63
N ASN A 34 -18.67 14.20 -37.98
CA ASN A 34 -18.15 13.93 -39.31
C ASN A 34 -19.23 14.04 -40.40
N LYS A 35 -20.44 13.51 -40.13
CA LYS A 35 -21.60 13.68 -41.04
C LYS A 35 -21.95 15.15 -41.23
N LEU A 36 -21.92 15.94 -40.15
CA LEU A 36 -22.24 17.36 -40.19
C LEU A 36 -21.23 18.13 -41.05
N GLU A 37 -19.94 17.89 -40.88
CA GLU A 37 -18.90 18.55 -41.68
C GLU A 37 -18.96 18.14 -43.16
N GLN A 38 -19.21 16.85 -43.43
CA GLN A 38 -19.41 16.39 -44.81
C GLN A 38 -20.63 17.05 -45.46
N ALA A 39 -21.77 17.09 -44.77
CA ALA A 39 -22.98 17.71 -45.31
C ALA A 39 -22.83 19.23 -45.53
N LYS A 40 -22.06 19.94 -44.69
CA LYS A 40 -21.70 21.34 -44.93
C LYS A 40 -20.84 21.49 -46.19
N ALA A 41 -19.84 20.63 -46.38
CA ALA A 41 -19.00 20.66 -47.57
C ALA A 41 -19.80 20.38 -48.85
N ASP A 42 -20.74 19.43 -48.81
CA ASP A 42 -21.61 19.11 -49.94
C ASP A 42 -22.59 20.24 -50.25
N MET A 43 -23.08 20.95 -49.23
CA MET A 43 -23.92 22.14 -49.41
C MET A 43 -23.18 23.25 -50.15
N LEU A 44 -21.92 23.54 -49.76
CA LEU A 44 -21.07 24.53 -50.43
C LEU A 44 -20.81 24.16 -51.90
N LYS A 45 -20.49 22.89 -52.17
CA LYS A 45 -20.31 22.42 -53.55
C LYS A 45 -21.59 22.54 -54.39
N ALA A 46 -22.75 22.25 -53.80
CA ALA A 46 -24.03 22.39 -54.50
C ALA A 46 -24.34 23.87 -54.80
N GLU A 47 -23.99 24.78 -53.89
CA GLU A 47 -24.09 26.22 -54.08
C GLU A 47 -23.18 26.70 -55.22
N ASP A 48 -21.91 26.29 -55.24
CA ASP A 48 -20.95 26.63 -56.30
C ASP A 48 -21.40 26.16 -57.69
N ASN A 49 -22.11 25.02 -57.76
CA ASN A 49 -22.61 24.43 -59.00
C ASN A 49 -24.05 24.84 -59.35
N ALA A 50 -24.68 25.71 -58.54
CA ALA A 50 -26.10 26.07 -58.66
C ALA A 50 -27.06 24.85 -58.72
N ASP A 51 -26.73 23.75 -58.03
CA ASP A 51 -27.54 22.53 -57.94
C ASP A 51 -28.51 22.59 -56.75
N LEU A 52 -29.74 22.99 -57.03
CA LEU A 52 -30.80 23.13 -56.02
C LEU A 52 -31.19 21.80 -55.35
N GLU A 53 -31.11 20.67 -56.05
CA GLU A 53 -31.53 19.39 -55.48
C GLU A 53 -30.51 18.90 -54.46
N SER A 54 -29.22 18.94 -54.82
CA SER A 54 -28.13 18.58 -53.92
C SER A 54 -28.06 19.53 -52.72
N TYR A 55 -28.32 20.83 -52.92
CA TYR A 55 -28.37 21.80 -51.83
C TYR A 55 -29.46 21.47 -50.80
N LYS A 56 -30.68 21.11 -51.25
CA LYS A 56 -31.77 20.72 -50.36
C LYS A 56 -31.43 19.45 -49.57
N LYS A 57 -30.87 18.43 -50.24
CA LYS A 57 -30.42 17.19 -49.58
C LYS A 57 -29.37 17.47 -48.50
N ALA A 58 -28.38 18.32 -48.82
CA ALA A 58 -27.34 18.70 -47.87
C ALA A 58 -27.92 19.44 -46.64
N LYS A 59 -28.91 20.31 -46.83
CA LYS A 59 -29.61 20.99 -45.72
C LYS A 59 -30.32 20.01 -44.78
N ASP A 60 -31.02 19.01 -45.33
CA ASP A 60 -31.72 17.99 -44.54
C ASP A 60 -30.73 17.10 -43.78
N LEU A 61 -29.59 16.78 -44.40
CA LEU A 61 -28.48 16.07 -43.75
C LEU A 61 -27.84 16.89 -42.62
N ILE A 62 -27.60 18.18 -42.83
CA ILE A 62 -27.10 19.09 -41.78
C ILE A 62 -28.06 19.12 -40.60
N TRP A 63 -29.37 19.23 -40.86
CA TRP A 63 -30.38 19.26 -39.81
C TRP A 63 -30.37 17.96 -39.00
N SER A 64 -30.37 16.82 -39.69
CA SER A 64 -30.33 15.50 -39.06
C SER A 64 -29.05 15.27 -38.25
N ALA A 65 -27.89 15.61 -38.82
CA ALA A 65 -26.60 15.44 -38.16
C ALA A 65 -26.44 16.34 -36.92
N LYS A 66 -26.98 17.57 -36.94
CA LYS A 66 -27.04 18.44 -35.75
C LYS A 66 -27.89 17.83 -34.64
N ALA A 67 -29.07 17.30 -34.97
CA ALA A 67 -29.96 16.66 -34.01
C ALA A 67 -29.32 15.39 -33.40
N GLU A 68 -28.70 14.53 -34.23
CA GLU A 68 -27.94 13.37 -33.78
C GLU A 68 -26.82 13.77 -32.81
N LYS A 69 -25.99 14.74 -33.21
CA LYS A 69 -24.87 15.24 -32.39
C LYS A 69 -25.35 15.73 -31.03
N GLU A 70 -26.40 16.56 -31.00
CA GLU A 70 -26.94 17.10 -29.77
C GLU A 70 -27.46 15.99 -28.84
N MET A 71 -28.21 15.04 -29.39
CA MET A 71 -28.74 13.91 -28.65
C MET A 71 -27.61 13.05 -28.04
N TYR A 72 -26.64 12.63 -28.86
CA TYR A 72 -25.53 11.80 -28.38
C TYR A 72 -24.64 12.54 -27.39
N THR A 73 -24.42 13.84 -27.57
CA THR A 73 -23.66 14.65 -26.61
C THR A 73 -24.35 14.70 -25.25
N LYS A 74 -25.68 14.87 -25.22
CA LYS A 74 -26.46 14.83 -23.97
C LYS A 74 -26.41 13.45 -23.32
N LEU A 75 -26.51 12.37 -24.09
CA LEU A 75 -26.43 11.01 -23.58
C LEU A 75 -25.04 10.67 -23.06
N HIS A 76 -23.98 11.09 -23.76
CA HIS A 76 -22.59 10.93 -23.35
C HIS A 76 -22.36 11.57 -21.98
N LYS A 77 -22.70 12.86 -21.84
CA LYS A 77 -22.60 13.57 -20.56
C LYS A 77 -23.38 12.90 -19.45
N LYS A 78 -24.57 12.37 -19.76
CA LYS A 78 -25.36 11.61 -18.78
C LYS A 78 -24.67 10.30 -18.38
N ALA A 79 -24.02 9.61 -19.33
CA ALA A 79 -23.29 8.39 -19.05
C ALA A 79 -22.06 8.67 -18.18
N GLU A 80 -21.22 9.66 -18.53
CA GLU A 80 -20.02 10.05 -17.76
C GLU A 80 -20.33 10.41 -16.30
N ASN A 81 -21.47 11.05 -16.06
CA ASN A 81 -21.87 11.49 -14.72
C ASN A 81 -22.76 10.46 -13.99
N LYS A 82 -23.05 9.31 -14.60
CA LYS A 82 -23.90 8.30 -13.97
C LYS A 82 -23.09 7.52 -12.95
N LYS A 83 -23.53 7.55 -11.69
CA LYS A 83 -23.02 6.64 -10.65
C LYS A 83 -23.17 5.19 -11.10
N VAL A 84 -22.07 4.44 -11.07
CA VAL A 84 -22.02 3.02 -11.45
C VAL A 84 -22.75 2.15 -10.44
N PHE A 85 -22.63 2.51 -9.16
CA PHE A 85 -23.28 1.83 -8.03
C PHE A 85 -24.34 2.73 -7.40
N SER A 86 -25.37 2.11 -6.84
CA SER A 86 -26.27 2.80 -5.91
C SER A 86 -25.50 3.15 -4.62
N GLU A 87 -26.03 4.07 -3.83
CA GLU A 87 -25.43 4.40 -2.53
C GLU A 87 -25.45 3.21 -1.56
N GLU A 88 -26.52 2.41 -1.60
CA GLU A 88 -26.66 1.18 -0.82
C GLU A 88 -25.60 0.16 -1.21
N ASP A 89 -25.44 -0.11 -2.52
CA ASP A 89 -24.43 -1.05 -3.03
C ASP A 89 -23.02 -0.57 -2.71
N TYR A 90 -22.74 0.72 -2.87
CA TYR A 90 -21.44 1.31 -2.53
C TYR A 90 -21.10 1.08 -1.06
N ASN A 91 -22.01 1.43 -0.16
CA ASN A 91 -21.79 1.27 1.29
C ASN A 91 -21.63 -0.20 1.68
N ALA A 92 -22.41 -1.10 1.07
CA ALA A 92 -22.31 -2.53 1.31
C ALA A 92 -20.96 -3.10 0.83
N LEU A 93 -20.48 -2.69 -0.35
CA LEU A 93 -19.18 -3.08 -0.88
C LEU A 93 -18.04 -2.55 0.00
N THR A 94 -18.08 -1.28 0.40
CA THR A 94 -17.09 -0.69 1.30
C THR A 94 -17.00 -1.46 2.62
N LYS A 95 -18.15 -1.77 3.23
CA LYS A 95 -18.18 -2.54 4.48
C LYS A 95 -17.57 -3.94 4.29
N ASN A 96 -17.91 -4.62 3.19
CA ASN A 96 -17.35 -5.94 2.92
C ASN A 96 -15.83 -5.89 2.69
N ILE A 97 -15.32 -4.89 1.96
CA ILE A 97 -13.87 -4.72 1.74
C ILE A 97 -13.15 -4.55 3.07
N LEU A 98 -13.64 -3.62 3.91
CA LEU A 98 -13.03 -3.34 5.21
C LEU A 98 -13.04 -4.59 6.11
N SER A 99 -14.18 -5.26 6.22
CA SER A 99 -14.30 -6.47 7.05
C SER A 99 -13.39 -7.60 6.59
N ASN A 100 -13.29 -7.86 5.27
CA ASN A 100 -12.35 -8.89 4.78
C ASN A 100 -10.89 -8.50 5.05
N ALA A 101 -10.52 -7.24 4.86
CA ALA A 101 -9.16 -6.77 5.09
C ALA A 101 -8.78 -6.86 6.57
N GLU A 102 -9.69 -6.49 7.48
CA GLU A 102 -9.52 -6.63 8.93
C GLU A 102 -9.36 -8.10 9.34
N GLU A 103 -10.21 -9.00 8.82
CA GLU A 103 -10.11 -10.44 9.09
C GLU A 103 -8.77 -11.04 8.64
N ILE A 104 -8.29 -10.66 7.45
CA ILE A 104 -6.98 -11.10 6.94
C ILE A 104 -5.85 -10.55 7.81
N ASN A 105 -5.90 -9.26 8.16
CA ASN A 105 -4.90 -8.63 9.01
C ASN A 105 -4.85 -9.30 10.40
N ASP A 106 -6.00 -9.57 11.01
CA ASP A 106 -6.08 -10.26 12.29
C ASP A 106 -5.53 -11.68 12.23
N ALA A 107 -5.77 -12.41 11.14
CA ALA A 107 -5.18 -13.72 10.91
C ALA A 107 -3.66 -13.65 10.81
N GLN A 108 -3.13 -12.71 10.04
CA GLN A 108 -1.67 -12.50 9.90
C GLN A 108 -1.03 -12.10 11.24
N ILE A 109 -1.66 -11.22 12.02
CA ILE A 109 -1.18 -10.88 13.36
C ILE A 109 -1.10 -12.11 14.25
N LYS A 110 -2.09 -13.01 14.20
CA LYS A 110 -2.07 -14.27 14.96
C LYS A 110 -0.92 -15.18 14.54
N GLU A 111 -0.63 -15.26 13.25
CA GLU A 111 0.52 -16.03 12.72
C GLU A 111 1.86 -15.49 13.21
N MET A 112 1.96 -14.18 13.49
CA MET A 112 3.19 -13.56 14.00
C MET A 112 3.46 -13.83 15.49
N ILE A 113 2.48 -14.31 16.26
CA ILE A 113 2.61 -14.48 17.73
C ILE A 113 3.73 -15.48 18.09
N GLU A 114 3.69 -16.68 17.51
CA GLU A 114 4.66 -17.73 17.86
C GLU A 114 6.10 -17.39 17.41
N PRO A 115 6.34 -16.85 16.20
CA PRO A 115 7.65 -16.34 15.82
C PRO A 115 8.20 -15.26 16.78
N VAL A 116 7.35 -14.32 17.23
CA VAL A 116 7.76 -13.28 18.18
C VAL A 116 8.15 -13.89 19.53
N ARG A 117 7.40 -14.89 20.02
CA ARG A 117 7.74 -15.65 21.23
C ARG A 117 9.06 -16.40 21.09
N ALA A 118 9.28 -17.07 19.96
CA ALA A 118 10.53 -17.77 19.69
C ALA A 118 11.73 -16.81 19.69
N LEU A 119 11.59 -15.62 19.08
CA LEU A 119 12.64 -14.61 19.10
C LEU A 119 12.95 -14.11 20.52
N LYS A 120 11.93 -13.93 21.37
CA LYS A 120 12.14 -13.60 22.78
C LYS A 120 12.93 -14.66 23.52
N GLU A 121 12.61 -15.94 23.33
CA GLU A 121 13.36 -17.02 23.98
C GLU A 121 14.82 -17.08 23.51
N ILE A 122 15.08 -16.85 22.21
CA ILE A 122 16.45 -16.75 21.70
C ILE A 122 17.18 -15.55 22.33
N ALA A 123 16.52 -14.39 22.45
CA ALA A 123 17.07 -13.22 23.12
C ALA A 123 17.42 -13.52 24.59
N LYS A 124 16.57 -14.25 25.31
CA LYS A 124 16.81 -14.68 26.70
C LYS A 124 18.01 -15.63 26.82
N VAL A 125 18.12 -16.62 25.93
CA VAL A 125 19.29 -17.52 25.88
C VAL A 125 20.56 -16.74 25.58
N ASN A 126 20.49 -15.74 24.68
CA ASN A 126 21.61 -14.88 24.36
C ASN A 126 22.08 -14.05 25.58
N ILE A 127 21.15 -13.50 26.36
CA ILE A 127 21.46 -12.81 27.63
C ILE A 127 22.20 -13.74 28.59
N GLN A 128 21.68 -14.95 28.79
CA GLN A 128 22.29 -15.91 29.72
C GLN A 128 23.70 -16.29 29.27
N MET A 129 23.90 -16.51 27.97
CA MET A 129 25.22 -16.81 27.41
C MET A 129 26.20 -15.66 27.61
N GLN A 130 25.77 -14.41 27.39
CA GLN A 130 26.59 -13.21 27.64
C GLN A 130 27.00 -13.12 29.11
N GLN A 131 26.06 -13.30 30.04
CA GLN A 131 26.32 -13.27 31.48
C GLN A 131 27.29 -14.39 31.90
N ASN A 132 27.09 -15.61 31.40
CA ASN A 132 27.95 -16.74 31.72
C ASN A 132 29.38 -16.53 31.20
N ALA A 133 29.53 -16.07 29.95
CA ALA A 133 30.85 -15.80 29.38
C ALA A 133 31.58 -14.66 30.12
N GLN A 134 30.87 -13.61 30.53
CA GLN A 134 31.43 -12.54 31.35
C GLN A 134 31.92 -13.07 32.71
N ALA A 135 31.11 -13.88 33.40
CA ALA A 135 31.48 -14.50 34.67
C ALA A 135 32.71 -15.41 34.54
N LEU A 136 32.83 -16.18 33.44
CA LEU A 136 34.00 -17.02 33.17
C LEU A 136 35.27 -16.19 32.91
N LEU A 137 35.16 -15.06 32.21
CA LEU A 137 36.28 -14.13 32.00
C LEU A 137 36.77 -13.53 33.33
N GLU A 138 35.85 -13.14 34.20
CA GLU A 138 36.15 -12.64 35.55
C GLU A 138 36.81 -13.72 36.43
N GLN A 139 36.30 -14.95 36.38
CA GLN A 139 36.90 -16.09 37.08
C GLN A 139 38.32 -16.38 36.59
N LEU A 140 38.54 -16.43 35.27
CA LEU A 140 39.85 -16.63 34.66
C LEU A 140 40.84 -15.54 35.10
N GLN A 141 40.40 -14.29 35.13
CA GLN A 141 41.21 -13.16 35.58
C GLN A 141 41.64 -13.32 37.04
N SER A 142 40.68 -13.68 37.91
CA SER A 142 40.91 -13.92 39.34
C SER A 142 41.90 -15.07 39.57
N MET A 143 41.69 -16.23 38.92
CA MET A 143 42.53 -17.43 39.09
C MET A 143 43.97 -17.21 38.62
N ASN A 144 44.16 -16.52 37.49
CA ASN A 144 45.50 -16.26 36.96
C ASN A 144 46.28 -15.22 37.78
N LYS A 145 45.67 -14.64 38.85
CA LYS A 145 46.14 -13.39 39.46
C LYS A 145 46.50 -12.38 38.39
N ALA A 146 45.78 -12.43 37.26
CA ALA A 146 45.95 -11.54 36.14
C ALA A 146 45.33 -10.21 36.58
N ASN A 147 45.99 -9.56 37.53
CA ASN A 147 46.15 -8.13 37.42
C ASN A 147 46.72 -7.96 36.02
N PRO A 148 46.00 -7.30 35.10
CA PRO A 148 46.67 -6.85 33.92
C PRO A 148 47.65 -5.79 34.43
N LEU A 149 48.88 -6.20 34.67
CA LEU A 149 49.93 -5.39 35.27
C LEU A 149 50.92 -5.16 34.13
N THR A 150 50.57 -4.26 33.22
CA THR A 150 51.60 -3.59 32.45
C THR A 150 52.18 -2.52 33.35
N ILE A 151 53.39 -2.75 33.85
CA ILE A 151 54.17 -1.72 34.56
C ILE A 151 54.62 -0.73 33.49
N THR A 152 54.19 0.53 33.58
CA THR A 152 54.73 1.56 32.68
C THR A 152 56.22 1.75 32.99
N PRO A 153 57.06 2.23 32.05
CA PRO A 153 58.48 2.50 32.32
C PRO A 153 58.73 3.45 33.51
N THR A 154 57.70 4.20 33.93
CA THR A 154 57.70 5.12 35.07
C THR A 154 57.16 4.50 36.38
N GLY A 155 56.84 3.20 36.40
CA GLY A 155 56.41 2.49 37.61
C GLY A 155 54.91 2.60 37.94
N GLY A 156 54.10 3.20 37.06
CA GLY A 156 52.64 3.26 37.20
C GLY A 156 51.98 1.89 36.93
N LYS A 157 50.96 1.55 37.72
CA LYS A 157 50.15 0.33 37.53
C LYS A 157 48.96 0.64 36.63
N HIS A 158 48.84 -0.04 35.48
CA HIS A 158 47.71 0.11 34.56
C HIS A 158 46.93 -1.19 34.42
N TYR A 159 45.65 -1.20 34.79
CA TYR A 159 44.74 -2.33 34.59
C TYR A 159 44.18 -2.32 33.16
N SER A 160 44.52 -3.30 32.30
CA SER A 160 43.81 -3.52 31.03
C SER A 160 42.41 -4.09 31.31
N ALA A 161 41.37 -3.45 30.77
CA ALA A 161 40.00 -3.96 30.86
C ALA A 161 39.90 -5.37 30.25
N LEU A 162 39.00 -6.20 30.80
CA LEU A 162 38.65 -7.48 30.18
C LEU A 162 38.17 -7.24 28.73
N PRO A 163 38.48 -8.14 27.79
CA PRO A 163 37.85 -8.10 26.48
C PRO A 163 36.34 -8.20 26.66
N TYR A 164 35.59 -7.28 26.04
CA TYR A 164 34.14 -7.25 26.14
C TYR A 164 33.51 -8.21 25.11
N ILE A 165 32.41 -8.83 25.48
CA ILE A 165 31.59 -9.61 24.54
C ILE A 165 30.87 -8.63 23.63
N ARG A 166 30.96 -8.81 22.31
CA ARG A 166 30.29 -7.93 21.34
C ARG A 166 28.77 -8.03 21.47
N ILE A 167 28.11 -6.89 21.72
CA ILE A 167 26.66 -6.84 21.99
C ILE A 167 25.88 -6.26 20.79
N ASP A 168 26.56 -5.47 19.95
CA ASP A 168 25.93 -4.56 18.98
C ASP A 168 25.13 -5.26 17.87
N ASN A 169 25.30 -6.57 17.68
CA ASN A 169 24.57 -7.40 16.71
C ASN A 169 24.09 -8.71 17.35
N SER A 170 23.45 -8.61 18.51
CA SER A 170 22.95 -9.76 19.26
C SER A 170 21.46 -10.01 19.05
N ALA A 171 21.01 -11.25 19.23
CA ALA A 171 19.59 -11.59 19.15
C ALA A 171 18.76 -10.77 20.16
N ARG A 172 19.33 -10.50 21.34
CA ARG A 172 18.80 -9.56 22.32
C ARG A 172 18.64 -8.17 21.73
N GLY A 173 19.72 -7.60 21.20
CA GLY A 173 19.70 -6.24 20.63
C GLY A 173 18.66 -6.09 19.53
N TYR A 174 18.53 -7.09 18.64
CA TYR A 174 17.51 -7.09 17.60
C TYR A 174 16.09 -7.14 18.19
N TYR A 175 15.84 -8.06 19.12
CA TYR A 175 14.54 -8.18 19.76
C TYR A 175 14.15 -6.88 20.49
N ASP A 176 15.01 -6.35 21.37
CA ASP A 176 14.71 -5.17 22.19
C ASP A 176 14.45 -3.90 21.35
N THR A 177 15.25 -3.69 20.30
CA THR A 177 15.15 -2.49 19.45
C THR A 177 14.02 -2.53 18.45
N THR A 178 13.70 -3.71 17.92
CA THR A 178 12.77 -3.85 16.77
C THR A 178 11.41 -4.38 17.18
N ILE A 179 11.34 -5.24 18.21
CA ILE A 179 10.13 -6.02 18.54
C ILE A 179 9.63 -5.71 19.96
N GLY A 180 10.51 -5.80 20.96
CA GLY A 180 10.18 -5.85 22.39
C GLY A 180 9.45 -4.63 22.95
N ASN A 181 9.58 -3.47 22.29
CA ASN A 181 8.88 -2.24 22.64
C ASN A 181 7.66 -1.92 21.75
N GLY A 182 7.37 -2.75 20.75
CA GLY A 182 6.30 -2.54 19.77
C GLY A 182 4.99 -3.26 20.09
N GLU A 183 3.90 -2.90 19.39
CA GLU A 183 2.56 -3.50 19.56
C GLU A 183 2.54 -5.03 19.35
N LEU A 184 3.35 -5.54 18.42
CA LEU A 184 3.46 -6.99 18.19
C LEU A 184 3.95 -7.76 19.43
N SER A 185 4.89 -7.19 20.21
CA SER A 185 5.32 -7.83 21.45
C SER A 185 4.23 -7.82 22.52
N LYS A 186 3.39 -6.77 22.57
CA LYS A 186 2.24 -6.68 23.47
C LYS A 186 1.19 -7.73 23.11
N ILE A 187 0.84 -7.81 21.82
CA ILE A 187 -0.09 -8.82 21.28
C ILE A 187 0.42 -10.24 21.56
N ALA A 188 1.71 -10.48 21.36
CA ALA A 188 2.31 -11.79 21.62
C ALA A 188 2.44 -12.14 23.11
N GLY A 189 2.20 -11.19 24.03
CA GLY A 189 2.38 -11.36 25.47
C GLY A 189 3.86 -11.43 25.89
N THR A 190 4.73 -10.80 25.11
CA THR A 190 6.19 -10.84 25.25
C THR A 190 6.81 -9.49 25.62
N TYR A 191 6.00 -8.42 25.63
CA TYR A 191 6.41 -7.05 25.94
C TYR A 191 7.15 -6.96 27.28
N GLU A 192 8.31 -6.32 27.25
CA GLU A 192 9.07 -5.88 28.42
C GLU A 192 9.47 -4.43 28.15
N ASP A 193 9.11 -3.52 29.07
CA ASP A 193 9.54 -2.14 29.01
C ASP A 193 11.06 -2.09 29.21
N THR A 194 11.79 -2.09 28.09
CA THR A 194 13.26 -2.05 28.05
C THR A 194 13.78 -0.63 27.87
N THR A 195 12.89 0.37 27.86
CA THR A 195 13.26 1.78 27.80
C THR A 195 14.14 2.11 29.02
N PRO A 196 15.33 2.70 28.84
CA PRO A 196 16.15 3.11 29.97
C PRO A 196 15.34 4.12 30.80
N ARG A 197 14.89 3.71 32.00
CA ARG A 197 14.36 4.65 32.98
C ARG A 197 15.52 5.58 33.32
N LEU A 198 15.49 6.81 32.81
CA LEU A 198 16.38 7.86 33.28
C LEU A 198 16.24 7.89 34.80
N ALA A 199 17.32 7.52 35.50
CA ALA A 199 17.38 7.65 36.94
C ALA A 199 17.03 9.10 37.27
N LYS A 200 15.95 9.32 38.03
CA LYS A 200 15.60 10.65 38.51
C LYS A 200 16.82 11.16 39.30
N LEU A 201 17.42 12.23 38.78
CA LEU A 201 18.45 13.02 39.46
C LEU A 201 17.90 13.63 40.75
#